data_AF-A0A532F3W2-F1
#
_entry.id   AF-A0A532F3W2-F1
#
_cell.length_a   1.000
_cell.length_b   1.000
_cell.length_c   1.000
_cell.angle_alpha   90.00
_cell.angle_beta   90.00
_cell.angle_gamma   90.00
#
_symmetry.space_group_name_H-M   'P 1'
#
loop_
_entity.id
_entity.type
_entity.pdbx_description
1 polymer ?
#
loop_
_entity_poly.entity_id
_entity_poly.type
_entity_poly.pdbx_seq_one_letter_code
_entity_poly.pdbx_strand_id
1 'polypeptide(L)'
;MNKFYLQVGISVVIGILAATGSAFSQVLDPPRPPSLKTVPVLEPTNLSEFVNDRQAAIRLGKALFWEMQVGSDGVTACASCHFSSGMADTRSKNQLSPGLKRITPTDAPNPDRTFHRNLGPVGQVTGSDFPFFPASNDVLSSQGVRNSVFLGIGNGPADLTRPEPDPDGFRAGSVNTRRVEPRNTPTVVNAVFNHRQFWDGRA
;
A
#
# COMPACT_ATOMS: atom_id res chain seq x y z
N MET A 1 74.98 47.05 10.89
CA MET A 1 74.06 46.01 11.40
C MET A 1 73.11 45.64 10.27
N ASN A 2 73.42 44.56 9.56
CA ASN A 2 72.70 44.13 8.36
C ASN A 2 71.29 43.65 8.72
N LYS A 3 70.26 44.29 8.14
CA LYS A 3 68.90 43.78 8.13
C LYS A 3 68.54 43.43 6.69
N PHE A 4 68.54 42.13 6.41
CA PHE A 4 67.91 41.52 5.25
C PHE A 4 66.40 41.76 5.33
N TYR A 5 65.79 42.33 4.28
CA TYR A 5 64.37 42.16 4.02
C TYR A 5 64.17 41.79 2.56
N LEU A 6 63.70 40.55 2.41
CA LEU A 6 63.40 39.79 1.22
C LEU A 6 62.19 40.39 0.52
N GLN A 7 62.30 40.65 -0.79
CA GLN A 7 61.15 40.99 -1.64
C GLN A 7 60.16 39.83 -1.64
N VAL A 8 58.93 40.09 -1.21
CA VAL A 8 57.81 39.14 -1.29
C VAL A 8 57.31 39.13 -2.74
N GLY A 9 57.71 38.12 -3.51
CA GLY A 9 57.10 37.79 -4.78
C GLY A 9 55.73 37.12 -4.55
N ILE A 10 54.66 37.74 -5.08
CA ILE A 10 53.33 37.14 -5.11
C ILE A 10 53.32 36.10 -6.24
N SER A 11 53.52 34.83 -5.88
CA SER A 11 53.29 33.71 -6.79
C SER A 11 51.79 33.39 -6.82
N VAL A 12 51.13 33.71 -7.93
CA VAL A 12 49.75 33.27 -8.21
C VAL A 12 49.80 31.79 -8.61
N VAL A 13 49.42 30.90 -7.70
CA VAL A 13 49.24 29.48 -7.98
C VAL A 13 47.83 29.28 -8.55
N ILE A 14 47.71 29.07 -9.86
CA ILE A 14 46.47 28.62 -10.49
C ILE A 14 46.38 27.11 -10.26
N GLY A 15 45.64 26.71 -9.23
CA GLY A 15 45.29 25.31 -9.01
C GLY A 15 44.26 24.85 -10.04
N ILE A 16 44.62 23.91 -10.91
CA ILE A 16 43.68 23.22 -11.79
C ILE A 16 42.82 22.29 -10.93
N LEU A 17 41.57 22.69 -10.69
CA LEU A 17 40.58 21.83 -10.04
C LEU A 17 40.12 20.79 -11.07
N ALA A 18 40.72 19.60 -11.05
CA ALA A 18 40.22 18.46 -11.81
C ALA A 18 38.89 18.02 -11.20
N ALA A 19 37.78 18.44 -11.79
CA ALA A 19 36.46 17.94 -11.46
C ALA A 19 36.37 16.47 -11.87
N THR A 20 36.59 15.55 -10.92
CA THR A 20 36.26 14.13 -11.12
C THR A 20 34.74 14.01 -11.11
N GLY A 21 34.13 14.20 -12.28
CA GLY A 21 32.72 13.90 -12.48
C GLY A 21 32.49 12.42 -12.26
N SER A 22 31.82 12.06 -11.17
CA SER A 22 31.26 10.72 -11.01
C SER A 22 30.18 10.55 -12.08
N ALA A 23 30.51 9.84 -13.15
CA ALA A 23 29.51 9.35 -14.10
C ALA A 23 28.67 8.30 -13.37
N PHE A 24 27.48 8.69 -12.89
CA PHE A 24 26.47 7.71 -12.53
C PHE A 24 26.15 6.93 -13.81
N SER A 25 26.47 5.63 -13.81
CA SER A 25 26.02 4.74 -14.88
C SER A 25 24.50 4.86 -14.95
N GLN A 26 24.00 5.45 -16.04
CA GLN A 26 22.57 5.41 -16.32
C GLN A 26 22.26 3.94 -16.58
N VAL A 27 21.62 3.29 -15.61
CA VAL A 27 20.99 1.99 -15.86
C VAL A 27 20.07 2.22 -17.04
N LEU A 28 20.37 1.58 -18.17
CA LEU A 28 19.52 1.64 -19.35
C LEU A 28 18.09 1.31 -18.91
N ASP A 29 17.14 2.14 -19.32
CA ASP A 29 15.73 1.87 -19.06
C ASP A 29 15.44 0.43 -19.48
N PRO A 30 14.93 -0.43 -18.57
CA PRO A 30 14.59 -1.79 -18.94
C PRO A 30 13.58 -1.75 -20.09
N PRO A 31 13.61 -2.74 -21.00
CA PRO A 31 12.64 -2.82 -22.09
C PRO A 31 11.23 -2.68 -21.54
N ARG A 32 10.42 -1.81 -22.17
CA ARG A 32 9.03 -1.65 -21.77
C ARG A 32 8.35 -3.03 -21.82
N PRO A 33 7.69 -3.46 -20.74
CA PRO A 33 7.03 -4.74 -20.73
C PRO A 33 5.97 -4.80 -21.84
N PRO A 34 5.79 -5.95 -22.50
CA PRO A 34 4.76 -6.11 -23.51
C PRO A 34 3.36 -5.86 -22.92
N SER A 35 2.40 -5.56 -23.79
CA SER A 35 1.02 -5.34 -23.39
C SER A 35 0.49 -6.50 -22.56
N LEU A 36 -0.17 -6.24 -21.44
CA LEU A 36 -0.82 -7.29 -20.64
C LEU A 36 -1.88 -8.06 -21.42
N LYS A 37 -2.40 -7.50 -22.53
CA LYS A 37 -3.32 -8.19 -23.43
C LYS A 37 -2.70 -9.43 -24.10
N THR A 38 -1.38 -9.53 -24.14
CA THR A 38 -0.66 -10.68 -24.73
C THR A 38 -0.23 -11.70 -23.70
N VAL A 39 -0.45 -11.44 -22.40
CA VAL A 39 -0.10 -12.37 -21.33
C VAL A 39 -1.30 -13.30 -21.08
N PRO A 40 -1.16 -14.62 -21.22
CA PRO A 40 -2.25 -15.54 -20.95
C PRO A 40 -2.58 -15.53 -19.45
N VAL A 41 -3.87 -15.50 -19.13
CA VAL A 41 -4.34 -15.67 -17.75
C VAL A 41 -4.18 -17.14 -17.39
N LEU A 42 -3.34 -17.42 -16.39
CA LEU A 42 -3.18 -18.78 -15.86
C LEU A 42 -4.45 -19.16 -15.11
N GLU A 43 -5.01 -20.31 -15.45
CA GLU A 43 -6.20 -20.85 -14.80
C GLU A 43 -5.86 -22.15 -14.07
N PRO A 44 -6.56 -22.48 -12.97
CA PRO A 44 -6.47 -23.80 -12.38
C PRO A 44 -6.78 -24.87 -13.43
N THR A 45 -5.98 -25.94 -13.48
CA THR A 45 -6.14 -27.03 -14.46
C THR A 45 -7.47 -27.76 -14.31
N ASN A 46 -8.09 -27.69 -13.13
CA ASN A 46 -9.37 -28.29 -12.79
C ASN A 46 -10.54 -27.30 -12.78
N LEU A 47 -10.39 -26.11 -13.39
CA LEU A 47 -11.45 -25.09 -13.38
C LEU A 47 -12.79 -25.61 -13.94
N SER A 48 -12.75 -26.49 -14.94
CA SER A 48 -13.93 -27.09 -15.56
C SER A 48 -14.72 -28.03 -14.65
N GLU A 49 -14.15 -28.47 -13.52
CA GLU A 49 -14.88 -29.24 -12.50
C GLU A 49 -15.87 -28.36 -11.72
N PHE A 50 -15.63 -27.05 -11.66
CA PHE A 50 -16.43 -26.09 -10.87
C PHE A 50 -17.19 -25.08 -11.73
N VAL A 51 -16.71 -24.79 -12.94
CA VAL A 51 -17.27 -23.75 -13.82
C VAL A 51 -17.73 -24.37 -15.14
N ASN A 52 -19.05 -24.52 -15.27
CA ASN A 52 -19.67 -25.08 -16.48
C ASN A 52 -19.63 -24.08 -17.66
N ASP A 53 -19.91 -22.80 -17.42
CA ASP A 53 -19.82 -21.73 -18.42
C ASP A 53 -18.84 -20.64 -17.97
N ARG A 54 -17.63 -20.70 -18.52
CA ARG A 54 -16.56 -19.73 -18.25
C ARG A 54 -16.94 -18.30 -18.65
N GLN A 55 -17.67 -18.13 -19.75
CA GLN A 55 -18.09 -16.80 -20.21
C GLN A 55 -19.16 -16.22 -19.28
N ALA A 56 -20.08 -17.04 -18.78
CA ALA A 56 -21.03 -16.61 -17.75
C ALA A 56 -20.31 -16.24 -16.44
N ALA A 57 -19.34 -17.04 -15.99
CA ALA A 57 -18.57 -16.73 -14.79
C ALA A 57 -17.82 -15.40 -14.90
N ILE A 58 -17.23 -15.10 -16.06
CA ILE A 58 -16.57 -13.80 -16.32
C ILE A 58 -17.58 -12.65 -16.27
N ARG A 59 -18.76 -12.81 -16.88
CA ARG A 59 -19.82 -11.79 -16.84
C ARG A 59 -20.29 -11.55 -15.40
N LEU A 60 -20.51 -12.61 -14.64
CA LEU A 60 -20.90 -12.54 -13.24
C LEU A 60 -19.83 -11.83 -12.40
N GLY A 61 -18.56 -12.22 -12.54
CA GLY A 61 -17.45 -11.58 -11.83
C GLY A 61 -17.34 -10.08 -12.11
N LYS A 62 -17.54 -9.66 -13.37
CA LYS A 62 -17.60 -8.23 -13.72
C LYS A 62 -18.77 -7.50 -13.06
N ALA A 63 -19.93 -8.14 -12.92
CA ALA A 63 -21.07 -7.55 -12.22
C ALA A 63 -20.78 -7.44 -10.71
N LEU A 64 -20.33 -8.53 -10.08
CA LEU A 64 -20.01 -8.57 -8.64
C LEU A 64 -18.91 -7.59 -8.24
N PHE A 65 -17.98 -7.27 -9.14
CA PHE A 65 -16.93 -6.28 -8.88
C PHE A 65 -17.48 -4.89 -8.51
N TRP A 66 -18.67 -4.55 -8.99
CA TRP A 66 -19.36 -3.28 -8.72
C TRP A 66 -20.55 -3.42 -7.76
N GLU A 67 -20.84 -4.62 -7.28
CA GLU A 67 -22.00 -4.89 -6.43
C GLU A 67 -21.69 -4.58 -4.96
N MET A 68 -22.41 -3.62 -4.38
CA MET A 68 -22.21 -3.22 -2.98
C MET A 68 -22.81 -4.22 -2.00
N GLN A 69 -23.79 -5.03 -2.41
CA GLN A 69 -24.37 -6.10 -1.57
C GLN A 69 -23.39 -7.25 -1.31
N VAL A 70 -22.26 -7.31 -2.02
CA VAL A 70 -21.17 -8.24 -1.70
C VAL A 70 -20.37 -7.74 -0.48
N GLY A 71 -20.40 -6.43 -0.20
CA GLY A 71 -19.78 -5.82 0.97
C GLY A 71 -20.66 -5.92 2.21
N SER A 72 -20.03 -6.11 3.37
CA SER A 72 -20.74 -6.24 4.66
C SER A 72 -21.48 -4.98 5.11
N ASP A 73 -21.15 -3.80 4.55
CA ASP A 73 -21.79 -2.53 4.91
C ASP A 73 -22.86 -2.08 3.90
N GLY A 74 -23.09 -2.83 2.81
CA GLY A 74 -24.03 -2.47 1.76
C GLY A 74 -23.67 -1.21 0.98
N VAL A 75 -22.44 -0.70 1.14
CA VAL A 75 -21.96 0.56 0.55
C VAL A 75 -20.63 0.37 -0.19
N THR A 76 -19.83 -0.61 0.21
CA THR A 76 -18.49 -0.86 -0.34
C THR A 76 -18.53 -2.02 -1.32
N ALA A 77 -18.10 -1.78 -2.57
CA ALA A 77 -17.82 -2.82 -3.57
C ALA A 77 -16.30 -2.91 -3.82
N CYS A 78 -15.84 -3.94 -4.54
CA CYS A 78 -14.43 -4.04 -4.94
C CYS A 78 -13.98 -2.79 -5.72
N ALA A 79 -14.85 -2.31 -6.62
CA ALA A 79 -14.61 -1.11 -7.40
C ALA A 79 -14.49 0.17 -6.56
N SER A 80 -15.07 0.24 -5.36
CA SER A 80 -14.99 1.44 -4.50
C SER A 80 -13.56 1.84 -4.18
N CYS A 81 -12.63 0.88 -4.17
CA CYS A 81 -11.19 1.10 -3.98
C CYS A 81 -10.45 0.99 -5.32
N HIS A 82 -10.82 0.02 -6.15
CA HIS A 82 -10.03 -0.43 -7.31
C HIS A 82 -10.49 0.10 -8.68
N PHE A 83 -11.43 1.05 -8.77
CA PHE A 83 -11.99 1.51 -10.05
C PHE A 83 -10.98 2.22 -10.95
N SER A 84 -10.04 2.99 -10.38
CA SER A 84 -9.12 3.83 -11.15
C SER A 84 -7.92 3.03 -11.62
N SER A 85 -7.85 2.76 -12.93
CA SER A 85 -6.72 2.09 -13.61
C SER A 85 -6.21 0.83 -12.92
N GLY A 86 -7.03 0.16 -12.12
CA GLY A 86 -6.65 -1.02 -11.35
C GLY A 86 -5.65 -0.79 -10.20
N MET A 87 -5.56 0.43 -9.68
CA MET A 87 -4.76 0.75 -8.49
C MET A 87 -5.36 0.12 -7.22
N ALA A 88 -4.59 0.10 -6.11
CA ALA A 88 -5.01 -0.49 -4.84
C ALA A 88 -6.18 0.29 -4.21
N ASP A 89 -5.94 1.54 -3.82
CA ASP A 89 -6.97 2.41 -3.26
C ASP A 89 -6.51 3.86 -3.41
N THR A 90 -7.32 4.68 -4.07
CA THR A 90 -6.97 6.08 -4.39
C THR A 90 -7.46 7.09 -3.37
N ARG A 91 -8.11 6.64 -2.30
CA ARG A 91 -8.53 7.52 -1.21
C ARG A 91 -7.33 8.04 -0.44
N SER A 92 -7.49 9.20 0.21
CA SER A 92 -6.41 9.88 0.95
C SER A 92 -6.50 9.75 2.47
N LYS A 93 -7.54 9.09 2.99
CA LYS A 93 -7.80 8.87 4.42
C LYS A 93 -8.14 7.41 4.67
N ASN A 94 -7.91 6.95 5.91
CA ASN A 94 -8.00 5.53 6.27
C ASN A 94 -7.04 4.67 5.43
N GLN A 95 -5.86 5.18 5.12
CA GLN A 95 -4.87 4.46 4.31
C GLN A 95 -3.66 3.97 5.13
N LEU A 96 -3.58 4.29 6.41
CA LEU A 96 -2.41 4.01 7.24
C LEU A 96 -2.72 2.88 8.23
N SER A 97 -1.91 1.83 8.23
CA SER A 97 -1.84 0.85 9.32
C SER A 97 -0.56 1.12 10.12
N PRO A 98 -0.60 1.14 11.45
CA PRO A 98 0.62 1.18 12.23
C PRO A 98 1.36 -0.16 12.11
N GLY A 99 2.54 -0.26 12.70
CA GLY A 99 3.39 -1.45 12.70
C GLY A 99 2.83 -2.69 13.43
N LEU A 100 1.59 -3.10 13.15
CA LEU A 100 0.90 -4.24 13.77
C LEU A 100 1.61 -5.58 13.52
N LYS A 101 2.44 -5.65 12.47
CA LYS A 101 3.25 -6.83 12.13
C LYS A 101 4.68 -6.79 12.66
N ARG A 102 5.00 -5.81 13.52
CA ARG A 102 6.32 -5.73 14.16
C ARG A 102 6.55 -6.97 15.03
N ILE A 103 7.75 -7.54 14.89
CA ILE A 103 8.24 -8.70 15.65
C ILE A 103 9.51 -8.33 16.42
N THR A 104 9.80 -9.07 17.48
CA THR A 104 11.07 -8.98 18.20
C THR A 104 12.20 -9.64 17.40
N PRO A 105 13.48 -9.46 17.79
CA PRO A 105 14.60 -10.20 17.20
C PRO A 105 14.52 -11.73 17.36
N THR A 106 13.62 -12.23 18.20
CA THR A 106 13.36 -13.66 18.43
C THR A 106 12.04 -14.11 17.78
N ASP A 107 11.56 -13.37 16.77
CA ASP A 107 10.32 -13.64 16.01
C ASP A 107 9.02 -13.63 16.84
N ALA A 108 9.02 -13.05 18.05
CA ALA A 108 7.79 -12.92 18.84
C ALA A 108 6.97 -11.71 18.37
N PRO A 109 5.63 -11.80 18.27
CA PRO A 109 4.78 -10.65 17.95
C PRO A 109 4.94 -9.50 18.96
N ASN A 110 5.18 -8.29 18.47
CA ASN A 110 5.27 -7.07 19.27
C ASN A 110 4.61 -5.91 18.51
N PRO A 111 3.28 -5.87 18.38
CA PRO A 111 2.59 -4.91 17.52
C PRO A 111 2.81 -3.45 17.97
N ASP A 112 3.03 -2.57 17.00
CA ASP A 112 2.96 -1.13 17.18
C ASP A 112 1.55 -0.62 16.86
N ARG A 113 0.98 0.16 17.76
CA ARG A 113 -0.32 0.83 17.56
C ARG A 113 -0.19 2.34 17.45
N THR A 114 1.03 2.86 17.46
CA THR A 114 1.31 4.28 17.34
C THR A 114 1.51 4.64 15.88
N PHE A 115 0.68 5.54 15.36
CA PHE A 115 0.82 6.04 14.00
C PHE A 115 1.98 7.05 13.93
N HIS A 116 2.76 6.98 12.86
CA HIS A 116 3.86 7.91 12.60
C HIS A 116 3.40 9.36 12.69
N ARG A 117 4.20 10.20 13.37
CA ARG A 117 3.92 11.64 13.61
C ARG A 117 2.55 11.92 14.24
N ASN A 118 1.93 10.94 14.90
CA ASN A 118 0.57 11.04 15.43
C ASN A 118 -0.47 11.43 14.37
N LEU A 119 -0.26 11.03 13.10
CA LEU A 119 -1.24 11.23 12.03
C LEU A 119 -2.59 10.56 12.35
N GLY A 120 -2.54 9.45 13.09
CA GLY A 120 -3.71 8.68 13.47
C GLY A 120 -4.33 7.94 12.27
N PRO A 121 -5.42 7.18 12.51
CA PRO A 121 -5.99 6.29 11.50
C PRO A 121 -6.70 7.01 10.34
N VAL A 122 -7.06 8.29 10.52
CA VAL A 122 -7.68 9.13 9.47
C VAL A 122 -6.73 10.20 8.93
N GLY A 123 -5.46 10.17 9.36
CA GLY A 123 -4.44 11.09 8.93
C GLY A 123 -4.17 10.96 7.43
N GLN A 124 -3.88 12.11 6.80
CA GLN A 124 -3.53 12.16 5.39
C GLN A 124 -2.01 12.20 5.25
N VAL A 125 -1.48 11.23 4.51
CA VAL A 125 -0.06 11.15 4.19
C VAL A 125 0.28 12.16 3.11
N THR A 126 1.46 12.78 3.23
CA THR A 126 2.00 13.78 2.33
C THR A 126 3.35 13.34 1.76
N GLY A 127 3.89 14.09 0.79
CA GLY A 127 5.20 13.80 0.21
C GLY A 127 6.34 13.78 1.24
N SER A 128 6.23 14.55 2.33
CA SER A 128 7.27 14.60 3.39
C SER A 128 7.27 13.38 4.33
N ASP A 129 6.26 12.53 4.27
CA ASP A 129 6.20 11.29 5.05
C ASP A 129 6.94 10.14 4.36
N PHE A 130 7.33 10.31 3.10
CA PHE A 130 8.10 9.34 2.33
C PHE A 130 9.61 9.64 2.36
N PRO A 131 10.46 8.59 2.29
CA PRO A 131 10.09 7.19 2.42
C PRO A 131 9.72 6.84 3.88
N PHE A 132 8.73 5.95 4.08
CA PHE A 132 8.36 5.52 5.43
C PHE A 132 9.55 4.85 6.11
N PHE A 133 10.17 3.84 5.49
CA PHE A 133 11.38 3.24 6.06
C PHE A 133 12.61 4.14 5.80
N PRO A 134 13.49 4.36 6.78
CA PRO A 134 13.51 3.78 8.13
C PRO A 134 12.77 4.62 9.20
N ALA A 135 12.17 5.75 8.84
CA ALA A 135 11.55 6.70 9.78
C ALA A 135 10.24 6.20 10.43
N SER A 136 9.60 5.19 9.84
CA SER A 136 8.30 4.66 10.19
C SER A 136 8.21 3.18 9.82
N ASN A 137 7.49 2.41 10.63
CA ASN A 137 7.07 1.04 10.36
C ASN A 137 5.59 0.97 9.91
N ASP A 138 4.95 2.11 9.72
CA ASP A 138 3.59 2.19 9.21
C ASP A 138 3.52 1.70 7.76
N VAL A 139 2.38 1.14 7.40
CA VAL A 139 2.10 0.61 6.08
C VAL A 139 0.97 1.41 5.45
N LEU A 140 1.23 1.97 4.27
CA LEU A 140 0.19 2.55 3.44
C LEU A 140 -0.52 1.45 2.65
N SER A 141 -1.82 1.31 2.86
CA SER A 141 -2.67 0.27 2.29
C SER A 141 -4.10 0.75 2.08
N SER A 142 -5.01 -0.13 1.67
CA SER A 142 -6.43 0.20 1.45
C SER A 142 -7.21 0.20 2.75
N GLN A 143 -8.27 1.02 2.79
CA GLN A 143 -9.19 1.00 3.92
C GLN A 143 -10.07 -0.26 3.91
N GLY A 144 -10.30 -0.78 5.11
CA GLY A 144 -11.12 -1.93 5.38
C GLY A 144 -12.44 -1.64 6.07
N VAL A 145 -12.97 -2.63 6.79
CA VAL A 145 -14.19 -2.49 7.60
C VAL A 145 -13.91 -1.81 8.94
N ARG A 146 -14.96 -1.27 9.57
CA ARG A 146 -14.89 -0.80 10.96
C ARG A 146 -14.99 -2.00 11.89
N ASN A 147 -14.26 -1.98 13.01
CA ASN A 147 -14.35 -3.04 13.99
C ASN A 147 -15.79 -3.18 14.53
N SER A 148 -16.32 -4.38 14.40
CA SER A 148 -17.65 -4.76 14.87
C SER A 148 -17.74 -6.28 15.01
N VAL A 149 -18.66 -6.73 15.85
CA VAL A 149 -19.02 -8.14 16.01
C VAL A 149 -20.13 -8.45 15.02
N PHE A 150 -19.92 -9.46 14.17
CA PHE A 150 -20.96 -10.00 13.30
C PHE A 150 -22.05 -10.68 14.13
N LEU A 151 -23.31 -10.31 13.89
CA LEU A 151 -24.48 -10.87 14.57
C LEU A 151 -25.33 -11.74 13.63
N GLY A 152 -25.28 -11.52 12.32
CA GLY A 152 -26.04 -12.28 11.33
C GLY A 152 -26.28 -11.52 10.04
N ILE A 153 -27.03 -12.16 9.13
CA ILE A 153 -27.49 -11.56 7.89
C ILE A 153 -28.91 -11.03 8.10
N GLY A 154 -29.13 -9.76 7.81
CA GLY A 154 -30.45 -9.13 7.88
C GLY A 154 -31.17 -9.16 6.54
N ASN A 155 -32.41 -8.63 6.53
CA ASN A 155 -33.16 -8.41 5.28
C ASN A 155 -32.71 -7.14 4.53
N GLY A 156 -31.73 -6.42 5.07
CA GLY A 156 -31.16 -5.21 4.47
C GLY A 156 -29.87 -5.51 3.68
N PRO A 157 -29.31 -4.50 3.00
CA PRO A 157 -28.13 -4.65 2.16
C PRO A 157 -26.81 -4.82 2.94
N ALA A 158 -26.85 -4.81 4.27
CA ALA A 158 -25.69 -4.85 5.15
C ALA A 158 -25.83 -5.95 6.20
N ASP A 159 -24.69 -6.44 6.68
CA ASP A 159 -24.60 -7.37 7.79
C ASP A 159 -25.15 -6.74 9.08
N LEU A 160 -25.80 -7.54 9.91
CA LEU A 160 -26.16 -7.14 11.26
C LEU A 160 -24.90 -7.20 12.12
N THR A 161 -24.51 -6.07 12.69
CA THR A 161 -23.29 -5.97 13.47
C THR A 161 -23.49 -5.18 14.77
N ARG A 162 -22.65 -5.46 15.77
CA ARG A 162 -22.51 -4.65 16.98
C ARG A 162 -21.13 -3.99 16.99
N PRO A 163 -21.03 -2.65 16.93
CA PRO A 163 -19.74 -1.97 17.04
C PRO A 163 -19.09 -2.25 18.41
N GLU A 164 -17.80 -2.55 18.41
CA GLU A 164 -16.96 -2.66 19.60
C GLU A 164 -15.74 -1.75 19.42
N PRO A 165 -15.23 -1.10 20.48
CA PRO A 165 -13.98 -0.33 20.40
C PRO A 165 -12.88 -1.07 19.63
N ASP A 166 -12.33 -0.45 18.59
CA ASP A 166 -11.25 -1.08 17.84
C ASP A 166 -10.02 -1.31 18.75
N PRO A 167 -9.56 -2.56 18.91
CA PRO A 167 -8.49 -2.90 19.85
C PRO A 167 -7.11 -2.42 19.39
N ASP A 168 -6.94 -2.11 18.10
CA ASP A 168 -5.66 -1.71 17.49
C ASP A 168 -5.52 -0.20 17.33
N GLY A 169 -6.51 0.56 17.81
CA GLY A 169 -6.44 2.02 17.82
C GLY A 169 -6.94 2.66 16.53
N PHE A 170 -7.67 1.94 15.67
CA PHE A 170 -8.41 2.53 14.55
C PHE A 170 -9.66 3.26 15.07
N ARG A 171 -9.43 4.35 15.80
CA ARG A 171 -10.45 5.19 16.45
C ARG A 171 -10.09 6.67 16.36
N ALA A 172 -11.12 7.50 16.21
CA ALA A 172 -11.04 8.94 16.34
C ALA A 172 -12.01 9.35 17.47
N GLY A 173 -11.46 9.65 18.66
CA GLY A 173 -12.25 9.82 19.87
C GLY A 173 -13.01 8.53 20.22
N SER A 174 -14.33 8.63 20.38
CA SER A 174 -15.18 7.47 20.68
C SER A 174 -15.56 6.64 19.46
N VAL A 175 -15.33 7.14 18.24
CA VAL A 175 -15.81 6.55 16.98
C VAL A 175 -14.74 5.67 16.35
N ASN A 176 -15.11 4.45 15.93
CA ASN A 176 -14.23 3.60 15.15
C ASN A 176 -14.04 4.17 13.73
N THR A 177 -12.79 4.20 13.29
CA THR A 177 -12.42 4.47 11.90
C THR A 177 -12.37 3.15 11.13
N ARG A 178 -12.15 3.21 9.82
CA ARG A 178 -11.90 1.98 9.06
C ARG A 178 -10.54 1.43 9.45
N ARG A 179 -10.44 0.10 9.60
CA ARG A 179 -9.15 -0.58 9.76
C ARG A 179 -8.38 -0.50 8.45
N VAL A 180 -7.08 -0.74 8.51
CA VAL A 180 -6.21 -0.77 7.34
C VAL A 180 -5.33 -2.00 7.46
N GLU A 181 -5.19 -2.76 6.37
CA GLU A 181 -4.37 -3.96 6.42
C GLU A 181 -2.88 -3.63 6.65
N PRO A 182 -2.18 -4.36 7.53
CA PRO A 182 -0.76 -4.13 7.81
C PRO A 182 0.18 -4.67 6.72
N ARG A 183 -0.31 -4.82 5.48
CA ARG A 183 0.49 -5.08 4.27
C ARG A 183 -0.08 -4.22 3.16
N ASN A 184 0.74 -3.86 2.18
CA ASN A 184 0.25 -3.17 0.98
C ASN A 184 -0.77 -4.05 0.25
N THR A 185 -1.97 -3.50 0.02
CA THR A 185 -2.98 -4.14 -0.84
C THR A 185 -2.40 -4.31 -2.25
N PRO A 186 -2.58 -5.48 -2.89
CA PRO A 186 -2.15 -5.67 -4.27
C PRO A 186 -2.95 -4.78 -5.24
N THR A 187 -2.31 -4.40 -6.34
CA THR A 187 -3.00 -3.77 -7.47
C THR A 187 -3.71 -4.84 -8.30
N VAL A 188 -4.82 -4.49 -8.96
CA VAL A 188 -5.42 -5.38 -9.97
C VAL A 188 -4.69 -5.25 -11.32
N VAL A 189 -3.93 -4.16 -11.53
CA VAL A 189 -2.89 -4.13 -12.57
C VAL A 189 -1.86 -5.20 -12.26
N ASN A 190 -1.42 -5.94 -13.28
CA ASN A 190 -0.45 -7.05 -13.15
C ASN A 190 -0.94 -8.27 -12.36
N ALA A 191 -2.23 -8.37 -12.05
CA ALA A 191 -2.80 -9.54 -11.36
C ALA A 191 -2.51 -10.87 -12.08
N VAL A 192 -2.29 -10.85 -13.39
CA VAL A 192 -1.91 -12.01 -14.21
C VAL A 192 -0.56 -12.63 -13.79
N PHE A 193 0.33 -11.85 -13.18
CA PHE A 193 1.61 -12.33 -12.67
C PHE A 193 1.53 -12.81 -11.21
N ASN A 194 0.39 -12.62 -10.55
CA ASN A 194 0.19 -13.09 -9.18
C ASN A 194 -0.24 -14.56 -9.22
N HIS A 195 0.63 -15.47 -8.76
CA HIS A 195 0.28 -16.89 -8.62
C HIS A 195 -0.81 -17.11 -7.56
N ARG A 196 -0.75 -16.37 -6.45
CA ARG A 196 -1.76 -16.32 -5.39
C ARG A 196 -1.79 -14.90 -4.86
N GLN A 197 -2.98 -14.35 -4.70
CA GLN A 197 -3.17 -13.12 -3.95
C GLN A 197 -3.67 -13.50 -2.55
N PHE A 198 -3.11 -12.86 -1.53
CA PHE A 198 -3.51 -13.10 -0.15
C PHE A 198 -4.85 -12.40 0.09
N TRP A 199 -5.93 -13.15 -0.09
CA TRP A 199 -7.29 -12.73 0.25
C TRP A 199 -7.70 -13.48 1.52
N ASP A 200 -7.30 -13.01 2.69
CA ASP A 200 -7.77 -13.59 3.97
C ASP A 200 -9.15 -13.04 4.38
N GLY A 201 -9.93 -12.58 3.40
CA GLY A 201 -11.26 -12.00 3.58
C GLY A 201 -11.24 -10.59 4.17
N ARG A 202 -10.07 -10.03 4.51
CA ARG A 202 -9.93 -8.67 4.99
C ARG A 202 -9.51 -7.78 3.82
N ALA A 203 -10.38 -6.83 3.47
CA ALA A 203 -10.00 -5.63 2.72
C ALA A 203 -9.63 -4.55 3.73
#